data_AF-A0A382NKM4-F1
#
_entry.id   AF-A0A382NKM4-F1
#
_cell.length_a   1.000
_cell.length_b   1.000
_cell.length_c   1.000
_cell.angle_alpha   90.00
_cell.angle_beta   90.00
_cell.angle_gamma   90.00
#
_symmetry.space_group_name_H-M   'P 1'
#
loop_
_entity.id
_entity.type
_entity.pdbx_description
1 polymer ?
#
loop_
_entity_poly.entity_id
_entity_poly.type
_entity_poly.pdbx_seq_one_letter_code
_entity_poly.pdbx_strand_id
1 'polypeptide(L)' 'MSYNILIGTPAYGGQVHTDYVKSILPLQSVGVNFNTIFVGNQSLITRARNEIFSMFVSEKAKGFSHLLFLDAD' A
#
# COMPACT_ATOMS: atom_id res chain seq x y z
N MET A 1 12.34 0.20 18.27
CA MET A 1 12.11 -0.46 16.96
C MET A 1 11.36 0.56 16.09
N SER A 2 11.88 0.95 14.93
CA SER A 2 11.13 1.84 14.01
C SER A 2 10.31 0.98 13.06
N TYR A 3 8.98 1.14 13.05
CA TYR A 3 8.10 0.46 12.11
C TYR A 3 7.98 1.31 10.85
N ASN A 4 8.60 0.86 9.75
CA ASN A 4 8.45 1.48 8.43
C ASN A 4 7.48 0.62 7.62
N ILE A 5 6.30 1.16 7.32
CA ILE A 5 5.19 0.42 6.74
C ILE A 5 5.06 0.76 5.24
N LEU A 6 4.95 -0.26 4.40
CA LEU A 6 4.50 -0.11 3.03
C LEU A 6 3.01 -0.44 2.97
N ILE A 7 2.16 0.53 2.67
CA ILE A 7 0.73 0.32 2.44
C ILE A 7 0.54 -0.05 0.98
N GLY A 8 0.14 -1.29 0.71
CA GLY A 8 -0.12 -1.79 -0.62
C GLY A 8 -1.62 -1.89 -0.90
N THR A 9 -2.10 -1.14 -1.88
CA THR A 9 -3.53 -1.09 -2.21
C THR A 9 -3.78 -1.53 -3.65
N PRO A 10 -4.40 -2.70 -3.85
CA PRO A 10 -4.87 -3.12 -5.16
C PRO A 10 -6.14 -2.34 -5.53
N ALA A 11 -6.14 -1.66 -6.68
CA ALA A 11 -7.21 -0.75 -7.11
C ALA A 11 -7.81 -1.25 -8.43
N TYR A 12 -8.94 -1.97 -8.38
CA TYR A 12 -9.57 -2.46 -9.60
C TYR A 12 -9.97 -1.31 -10.52
N GLY A 13 -9.55 -1.36 -11.79
CA GLY A 13 -9.78 -0.28 -12.75
C GLY A 13 -9.13 1.05 -12.38
N GLY A 14 -8.13 1.04 -11.51
CA GLY A 14 -7.44 2.24 -11.01
C GLY A 14 -8.29 3.12 -10.08
N GLN A 15 -9.41 2.62 -9.57
CA GLN A 15 -10.29 3.37 -8.67
C GLN A 15 -9.83 3.28 -7.23
N VAL A 16 -9.80 4.43 -6.55
CA VAL A 16 -9.49 4.56 -5.12
C VAL A 16 -10.51 5.50 -4.49
N HIS A 17 -11.16 5.06 -3.41
CA HIS A 17 -12.18 5.85 -2.74
C HIS A 17 -11.56 6.95 -1.87
N THR A 18 -12.19 8.12 -1.88
CA THR A 18 -11.70 9.27 -1.10
C THR A 18 -11.71 9.01 0.40
N ASP A 19 -12.62 8.16 0.90
CA ASP A 19 -12.72 7.85 2.32
C ASP A 19 -11.59 6.92 2.78
N TYR A 20 -11.17 5.96 1.94
CA TYR A 20 -9.94 5.22 2.15
C TYR A 20 -8.73 6.17 2.23
N VAL A 21 -8.56 7.09 1.28
CA VAL A 21 -7.42 8.03 1.29
C VAL A 21 -7.43 8.88 2.57
N LYS A 22 -8.60 9.42 2.95
CA LYS A 22 -8.77 10.19 4.19
C LYS A 22 -8.46 9.35 5.45
N SER A 23 -8.65 8.04 5.41
CA SER A 23 -8.37 7.16 6.55
C SER A 23 -6.87 6.98 6.82
N ILE A 24 -6.02 7.00 5.77
CA ILE A 24 -4.58 6.77 5.90
C ILE A 24 -3.77 8.06 6.11
N LEU A 25 -4.25 9.22 5.64
CA LEU A 25 -3.52 10.49 5.80
C LEU A 25 -3.21 10.86 7.26
N PRO A 26 -4.14 10.70 8.23
CA PRO A 26 -3.89 11.03 9.63
C PRO A 26 -2.78 10.20 10.28
N LEU A 27 -2.41 9.04 9.72
CA LEU A 27 -1.36 8.17 10.25
C LEU A 27 -0.02 8.92 10.37
N GLN A 28 0.28 9.85 9.43
CA GLN A 28 1.49 10.67 9.52
C GLN A 28 1.48 11.59 10.74
N SER A 29 0.32 12.17 11.07
CA SER A 29 0.16 13.11 12.20
C SER A 29 0.33 12.45 13.56
N VAL A 30 0.08 11.14 13.66
CA VAL A 30 0.27 10.34 14.88
C VAL A 30 1.62 9.62 14.90
N GLY A 31 2.54 9.97 13.99
CA GLY A 31 3.92 9.48 13.98
C GLY A 31 4.12 8.10 13.36
N VAL A 32 3.15 7.59 12.59
CA VAL A 32 3.32 6.33 11.83
C VAL A 32 4.09 6.64 10.55
N ASN A 33 5.27 6.01 10.39
CA ASN A 33 6.05 6.11 9.17
C ASN A 33 5.54 5.10 8.13
N PHE A 34 5.00 5.61 7.03
CA PHE A 34 4.55 4.77 5.93
C PHE A 34 4.79 5.39 4.55
N ASN A 35 4.75 4.54 3.54
CA ASN A 35 4.62 4.93 2.13
C ASN A 35 3.55 4.07 1.46
N THR A 36 3.05 4.50 0.31
CA THR A 36 1.93 3.84 -0.40
C THR A 36 2.35 3.30 -1.76
N ILE A 37 1.77 2.17 -2.15
CA ILE A 37 1.80 1.64 -3.52
C ILE A 37 0.37 1.35 -3.94
N PHE A 38 -0.03 1.91 -5.08
CA PHE A 38 -1.32 1.65 -5.72
C PHE A 38 -1.10 0.87 -7.02
N VAL A 39 -1.76 -0.29 -7.16
CA VAL A 39 -1.71 -1.09 -8.39
C VAL A 39 -3.09 -1.06 -9.05
N GLY A 40 -3.20 -0.23 -10.09
CA GLY A 40 -4.46 0.05 -10.80
C GLY A 40 -4.67 -0.69 -12.13
N ASN A 41 -3.60 -1.26 -12.68
CA ASN A 41 -3.52 -1.78 -14.05
C ASN A 41 -3.72 -3.30 -14.14
N GLN A 42 -4.23 -3.94 -13.09
CA GLN A 42 -4.45 -5.39 -13.05
C GLN A 42 -5.95 -5.70 -13.04
N SER A 43 -6.35 -6.64 -13.91
CA SER A 43 -7.76 -7.09 -13.99
C SER A 43 -8.19 -7.97 -12.82
N LEU A 44 -7.24 -8.48 -12.02
CA LEU A 44 -7.51 -9.36 -10.88
C LEU A 44 -6.80 -8.83 -9.64
N ILE A 45 -7.54 -8.65 -8.54
CA ILE A 45 -7.00 -8.18 -7.25
C ILE A 45 -5.89 -9.11 -6.74
N THR A 46 -5.99 -10.42 -6.97
CA THR A 46 -4.95 -11.38 -6.59
C THR A 46 -3.63 -11.14 -7.32
N ARG A 47 -3.67 -10.73 -8.60
CA ARG A 47 -2.47 -10.34 -9.35
C ARG A 47 -1.87 -9.04 -8.84
N ALA A 48 -2.71 -8.04 -8.56
CA ALA A 48 -2.26 -6.79 -7.96
C ALA A 48 -1.58 -7.02 -6.61
N ARG A 49 -2.12 -7.88 -5.75
CA ARG A 49 -1.50 -8.25 -4.46
C ARG A 49 -0.13 -8.92 -4.66
N ASN A 50 0.00 -9.82 -5.64
CA ASN A 50 1.28 -10.45 -5.96
C ASN A 50 2.32 -9.42 -6.46
N GLU A 51 1.91 -8.46 -7.29
CA GLU A 51 2.78 -7.39 -7.78
C GLU A 51 3.26 -6.48 -6.63
N ILE A 52 2.35 -6.11 -5.74
CA ILE A 52 2.66 -5.36 -4.51
C ILE A 52 3.67 -6.12 -3.65
N PHE A 53 3.44 -7.42 -3.41
CA PHE A 53 4.36 -8.24 -2.63
C PHE A 53 5.74 -8.35 -3.31
N SER A 54 5.78 -8.52 -4.63
CA SER A 54 7.02 -8.56 -5.40
C SER A 54 7.82 -7.25 -5.26
N MET A 55 7.15 -6.09 -5.27
CA MET A 55 7.81 -4.80 -4.99
C MET A 55 8.32 -4.72 -3.55
N PHE A 56 7.53 -5.17 -2.57
CA PHE A 56 7.92 -5.14 -1.15
C PHE A 56 9.18 -5.96 -0.85
N VAL A 57 9.33 -7.13 -1.47
CA VAL A 57 10.54 -7.97 -1.28
C VAL A 57 11.72 -7.56 -2.16
N SER A 58 11.53 -6.57 -3.04
CA SER A 58 12.59 -6.10 -3.94
C SER A 58 13.56 -5.15 -3.25
N GLU A 59 14.73 -4.98 -3.87
CA GLU A 59 15.74 -3.99 -3.46
C GLU A 59 15.18 -2.57 -3.29
N LYS A 60 14.15 -2.22 -4.06
CA LYS A 60 13.50 -0.90 -4.01
C LYS A 60 12.77 -0.64 -2.69
N ALA A 61 12.41 -1.69 -1.95
CA ALA A 61 11.63 -1.62 -0.73
C ALA A 61 12.41 -2.08 0.53
N LYS A 62 13.74 -2.26 0.45
CA LYS A 62 14.60 -2.70 1.57
C LYS A 62 14.51 -1.87 2.86
N GLY A 63 13.96 -0.66 2.82
CA GLY A 63 13.73 0.19 3.99
C GLY A 63 12.42 -0.09 4.74
N PHE A 64 11.51 -0.89 4.17
CA PHE A 64 10.23 -1.24 4.78
C PHE A 64 10.34 -2.53 5.58
N SER A 65 9.77 -2.47 6.78
CA SER A 65 9.77 -3.59 7.73
C SER A 65 8.48 -4.41 7.66
N HIS A 66 7.38 -3.79 7.21
CA HIS A 66 6.05 -4.37 7.19
C HIS A 66 5.35 -4.00 5.89
N LEU A 67 4.56 -4.94 5.37
CA LEU A 67 3.61 -4.72 4.28
C LEU A 67 2.20 -4.78 4.86
N LEU A 68 1.43 -3.71 4.71
CA LEU A 68 0.03 -3.63 5.10
C LEU A 68 -0.82 -3.58 3.82
N PHE A 69 -1.61 -4.62 3.59
CA PHE A 69 -2.60 -4.60 2.52
C PHE A 69 -3.86 -3.89 3.00
N LEU A 70 -4.30 -2.86 2.26
CA LEU A 70 -5.58 -2.20 2.45
C LEU A 70 -6.33 -2.20 1.12
N ASP A 71 -7.61 -2.56 1.15
CA ASP A 71 -8.48 -2.44 -0.02
C ASP A 71 -8.70 -0.96 -0.36
N ALA A 72 -9.13 -0.69 -1.60
CA ALA A 72 -9.20 0.68 -2.12
C ALA A 72 -10.48 1.44 -1.70
N ASP A 73 -11.36 0.78 -0.96
CA ASP A 73 -12.69 1.21 -0.54
C ASP A 73 -12.96 0.99 0.96
#